data_AF-A0A812C9L4-F1
#
_entry.id   AF-A0A812C9L4-F1
#
_cell.length_a   1.000
_cell.length_b   1.000
_cell.length_c   1.000
_cell.angle_alpha   90.00
_cell.angle_beta   90.00
_cell.angle_gamma   90.00
#
_symmetry.space_group_name_H-M   'P 1'
#
loop_
_entity.id
_entity.type
_entity.pdbx_description
1 polymer ?
#
loop_
_entity_poly.entity_id
_entity_poly.type
_entity_poly.pdbx_seq_one_letter_code
_entity_poly.pdbx_strand_id
1 'polypeptide(L)'
;MADISSLDLSQVKRELIQANWDCSIRGLIHGATRAAELAYCLKTTKDTDGDIPKISQLDFQQEHDVYMLAKSYFDLKEYLRAVHFLKQSEFTSSVTYFLYMYARYLADEKRRSYNMTDSFTSMGASVINDDLARIKVLKTELSTKHRKKELDGFCLYLYGVVLKKLDLLKEATNVLLEAVHQEPLHWGAWQELNTLIPDKETLLSLSLPNHWIKHLFLAHMYSELQHTDEALKIYQKFVDNGFANCTYIQAQIAIAHDNSRSFDQAVEVFMKLRDIDPYRLENMDIFSNILFVKENRMELAYLAHNVCEIDKYI
;
A
#
# COMPACT_ATOMS: atom_id res chain seq x y z
N MET A 1 10.05 -16.07 16.72
CA MET A 1 9.90 -15.20 15.53
C MET A 1 9.77 -16.14 14.34
N ALA A 2 8.81 -15.92 13.43
CA ALA A 2 8.82 -16.63 12.15
C ALA A 2 10.10 -16.20 11.41
N ASP A 3 11.05 -17.11 11.22
CA ASP A 3 12.29 -16.84 10.49
C ASP A 3 11.99 -16.91 8.99
N ILE A 4 12.60 -16.03 8.19
CA ILE A 4 12.45 -16.02 6.73
C ILE A 4 12.96 -17.35 6.15
N SER A 5 13.94 -17.97 6.82
CA SER A 5 14.55 -19.23 6.40
C SER A 5 13.63 -20.46 6.53
N SER A 6 12.54 -20.36 7.30
CA SER A 6 11.63 -21.48 7.58
C SER A 6 10.22 -21.28 7.00
N LEU A 7 10.06 -20.36 6.06
CA LEU A 7 8.76 -20.07 5.45
C LEU A 7 8.28 -21.22 4.56
N ASP A 8 7.06 -21.70 4.81
CA ASP A 8 6.33 -22.51 3.83
C ASP A 8 5.84 -21.61 2.71
N LEU A 9 6.54 -21.60 1.57
CA LEU A 9 6.19 -20.78 0.40
C LEU A 9 4.80 -21.07 -0.15
N SER A 10 4.27 -22.28 0.05
CA SER A 10 2.90 -22.62 -0.36
C SER A 10 1.89 -21.92 0.54
N GLN A 11 2.15 -21.87 1.85
CA GLN A 11 1.33 -21.11 2.79
C GLN A 11 1.42 -19.62 2.51
N VAL A 12 2.62 -19.07 2.38
CA VAL A 12 2.83 -17.64 2.10
C VAL A 12 2.10 -17.22 0.83
N LYS A 13 2.18 -18.02 -0.24
CA LYS A 13 1.47 -17.75 -1.49
C LYS A 13 -0.05 -17.74 -1.30
N ARG A 14 -0.62 -18.67 -0.54
CA ARG A 14 -2.07 -18.67 -0.22
C ARG A 14 -2.48 -17.42 0.54
N GLU A 15 -1.72 -17.04 1.56
CA GLU A 15 -2.02 -15.84 2.34
C GLU A 15 -1.97 -14.57 1.47
N LEU A 16 -1.02 -14.49 0.53
CA LEU A 16 -0.92 -13.37 -0.43
C LEU A 16 -2.07 -13.35 -1.45
N ILE A 17 -2.54 -14.52 -1.92
CA ILE A 17 -3.73 -14.60 -2.79
C ILE A 17 -4.97 -14.11 -2.03
N GLN A 18 -5.12 -14.50 -0.76
CA GLN A 18 -6.19 -14.00 0.11
C GLN A 18 -6.09 -12.49 0.30
N ALA A 19 -4.90 -11.96 0.64
CA ALA A 19 -4.68 -10.53 0.82
C ALA A 19 -4.96 -9.71 -0.45
N ASN A 20 -4.61 -10.25 -1.63
CA ASN A 20 -4.97 -9.66 -2.92
C ASN A 20 -6.50 -9.53 -3.05
N TRP A 21 -7.24 -10.61 -2.77
CA TRP A 21 -8.69 -10.59 -2.81
C TRP A 21 -9.28 -9.59 -1.80
N ASP A 22 -8.85 -9.63 -0.53
CA ASP A 22 -9.34 -8.76 0.53
C ASP A 22 -9.12 -7.27 0.24
N CYS A 23 -7.97 -6.92 -0.36
CA CYS A 23 -7.69 -5.56 -0.83
C CYS A 23 -8.56 -5.21 -2.06
N SER A 24 -8.71 -6.12 -3.01
CA SER A 24 -9.45 -5.90 -4.25
C SER A 24 -10.93 -5.61 -4.01
N ILE A 25 -11.59 -6.40 -3.16
CA ILE A 25 -12.99 -6.16 -2.79
C ILE A 25 -13.15 -4.84 -2.04
N ARG A 26 -12.13 -4.39 -1.31
CA ARG A 26 -12.15 -3.11 -0.61
C ARG A 26 -11.75 -1.91 -1.49
N GLY A 27 -11.39 -2.14 -2.76
CA GLY A 27 -10.95 -1.06 -3.67
C GLY A 27 -9.54 -0.54 -3.37
N LEU A 28 -8.74 -1.27 -2.59
CA LEU A 28 -7.37 -0.94 -2.22
C LEU A 28 -6.39 -1.44 -3.29
N ILE A 29 -6.38 -0.78 -4.45
CA ILE A 29 -5.70 -1.25 -5.67
C ILE A 29 -4.20 -1.48 -5.43
N HIS A 30 -3.47 -0.53 -4.83
CA HIS A 30 -2.03 -0.69 -4.60
C HIS A 30 -1.70 -1.85 -3.63
N GLY A 31 -2.54 -2.07 -2.62
CA GLY A 31 -2.40 -3.21 -1.71
C GLY A 31 -2.63 -4.54 -2.42
N ALA A 32 -3.65 -4.60 -3.26
CA ALA A 32 -3.96 -5.77 -4.09
C ALA A 32 -2.83 -6.08 -5.08
N THR A 33 -2.34 -5.08 -5.80
CA THR A 33 -1.21 -5.20 -6.74
C THR A 33 0.03 -5.73 -6.04
N ARG A 34 0.41 -5.15 -4.88
CA ARG A 34 1.62 -5.60 -4.16
C ARG A 34 1.49 -7.04 -3.69
N ALA A 35 0.33 -7.44 -3.18
CA ALA A 35 0.07 -8.82 -2.78
C ALA A 35 0.14 -9.78 -3.98
N ALA A 36 -0.42 -9.37 -5.13
CA ALA A 36 -0.37 -10.14 -6.36
C ALA A 36 1.06 -10.30 -6.92
N GLU A 37 1.86 -9.22 -6.95
CA GLU A 37 3.27 -9.26 -7.36
C GLU A 37 4.09 -10.22 -6.48
N LEU A 38 3.91 -10.13 -5.16
CA LEU A 38 4.56 -11.03 -4.20
C LEU A 38 4.08 -12.48 -4.39
N ALA A 39 2.79 -12.73 -4.65
CA ALA A 39 2.29 -14.08 -4.90
C ALA A 39 2.84 -14.66 -6.21
N TYR A 40 2.93 -13.82 -7.26
CA TYR A 40 3.40 -14.22 -8.59
C TYR A 40 4.87 -14.64 -8.58
N CYS A 41 5.71 -13.99 -7.77
CA CYS A 41 7.13 -14.32 -7.71
C CYS A 41 7.42 -15.71 -7.11
N LEU A 42 6.49 -16.26 -6.33
CA LEU A 42 6.62 -17.55 -5.64
C LEU A 42 6.27 -18.71 -6.58
N LYS A 43 7.29 -19.50 -6.96
CA LYS A 43 7.12 -20.76 -7.69
C LYS A 43 6.81 -21.88 -6.69
N THR A 44 5.58 -22.40 -6.69
CA THR A 44 5.12 -23.48 -5.81
C THR A 44 4.87 -24.75 -6.63
N THR A 45 5.28 -25.92 -6.10
CA THR A 45 5.14 -27.22 -6.79
C THR A 45 3.79 -27.90 -6.54
N LYS A 46 3.01 -27.43 -5.56
CA LYS A 46 1.65 -27.90 -5.29
C LYS A 46 0.67 -27.02 -6.06
N ASP A 47 -0.22 -27.64 -6.84
CA ASP A 47 -1.33 -26.94 -7.48
C ASP A 47 -2.13 -26.19 -6.44
N THR A 48 -2.21 -24.87 -6.60
CA THR A 48 -3.07 -23.97 -5.79
C THR A 48 -4.52 -23.98 -6.29
N ASP A 49 -4.87 -24.87 -7.23
CA ASP A 49 -6.17 -24.94 -7.91
C ASP A 49 -7.37 -25.16 -6.96
N GLY A 50 -7.13 -25.67 -5.74
CA GLY A 50 -8.15 -25.82 -4.70
C GLY A 50 -8.30 -24.63 -3.74
N ASP A 51 -7.42 -23.64 -3.82
CA ASP A 51 -7.17 -22.64 -2.76
C ASP A 51 -7.48 -21.20 -3.19
N ILE A 52 -8.24 -21.01 -4.29
CA ILE A 52 -8.90 -19.72 -4.53
C ILE A 52 -9.72 -19.41 -3.28
N PRO A 53 -9.58 -18.22 -2.66
CA PRO A 53 -10.42 -17.80 -1.54
C PRO A 53 -11.85 -18.17 -1.85
N LYS A 54 -12.39 -19.16 -1.12
CA LYS A 54 -13.83 -19.32 -1.09
C LYS A 54 -14.28 -18.01 -0.50
N ILE A 55 -14.80 -17.13 -1.35
CA ILE A 55 -15.53 -15.93 -0.94
C ILE A 55 -16.27 -16.36 0.31
N SER A 56 -16.01 -15.73 1.45
CA SER A 56 -16.89 -15.87 2.60
C SER A 56 -18.22 -15.34 2.10
N GLN A 57 -18.99 -16.20 1.41
CA GLN A 57 -20.24 -15.84 0.73
C GLN A 57 -21.21 -15.24 1.75
N LEU A 58 -20.96 -15.48 3.03
CA LEU A 58 -21.68 -15.00 4.19
C LEU A 58 -21.48 -13.50 4.49
N ASP A 59 -20.32 -12.89 4.22
CA ASP A 59 -20.01 -11.59 4.85
C ASP A 59 -20.82 -10.41 4.32
N PHE A 60 -21.28 -10.43 3.08
CA PHE A 60 -22.19 -9.40 2.53
C PHE A 60 -23.34 -10.00 1.72
N GLN A 61 -23.75 -11.23 2.01
CA GLN A 61 -24.85 -11.89 1.28
C GLN A 61 -26.15 -11.06 1.30
N GLN A 62 -26.44 -10.39 2.42
CA GLN A 62 -27.60 -9.51 2.58
C GLN A 62 -27.42 -8.15 1.87
N GLU A 63 -26.18 -7.70 1.71
CA GLU A 63 -25.82 -6.40 1.13
C GLU A 63 -25.27 -6.54 -0.31
N HIS A 64 -25.35 -7.74 -0.90
CA HIS A 64 -24.59 -8.13 -2.09
C HIS A 64 -24.88 -7.22 -3.29
N ASP A 65 -26.16 -7.03 -3.63
CA ASP A 65 -26.56 -6.26 -4.79
C ASP A 65 -26.14 -4.78 -4.67
N VAL A 66 -26.35 -4.21 -3.48
CA VAL A 66 -25.99 -2.81 -3.18
C VAL A 66 -24.48 -2.63 -3.22
N TYR A 67 -23.74 -3.58 -2.63
CA TYR A 67 -22.29 -3.59 -2.63
C TYR A 67 -21.73 -3.69 -4.06
N MET A 68 -22.22 -4.64 -4.87
CA MET A 68 -21.74 -4.82 -6.24
C MET A 68 -21.99 -3.58 -7.11
N LEU A 69 -23.16 -2.96 -6.97
CA LEU A 69 -23.48 -1.70 -7.65
C LEU A 69 -22.54 -0.57 -7.21
N ALA A 70 -22.35 -0.40 -5.90
CA ALA A 70 -21.49 0.64 -5.36
C ALA A 70 -20.02 0.43 -5.71
N LYS A 71 -19.53 -0.81 -5.68
CA LYS A 71 -18.18 -1.18 -6.11
C LYS A 71 -17.96 -0.87 -7.59
N SER A 72 -18.97 -1.11 -8.43
CA SER A 72 -18.92 -0.72 -9.85
C SER A 72 -18.77 0.81 -10.02
N TYR A 73 -19.54 1.60 -9.26
CA TYR A 73 -19.37 3.06 -9.25
C TYR A 73 -18.02 3.51 -8.68
N PHE A 74 -17.55 2.82 -7.64
CA PHE A 74 -16.25 3.08 -7.04
C PHE A 74 -15.12 2.88 -8.05
N ASP A 75 -15.15 1.79 -8.82
CA ASP A 75 -14.14 1.46 -9.83
C ASP A 75 -14.13 2.47 -10.99
N LEU A 76 -15.28 3.06 -11.30
CA LEU A 76 -15.42 4.19 -12.23
C LEU A 76 -14.99 5.54 -11.62
N LYS A 77 -14.46 5.56 -10.39
CA LYS A 77 -14.09 6.76 -9.63
C LYS A 77 -15.25 7.73 -9.40
N GLU A 78 -16.48 7.20 -9.38
CA GLU A 78 -17.73 7.92 -9.09
C GLU A 78 -18.10 7.78 -7.60
N TYR A 79 -17.17 8.17 -6.73
CA TYR A 79 -17.24 7.87 -5.30
C TYR A 79 -18.53 8.33 -4.62
N LEU A 80 -19.07 9.51 -4.98
CA LEU A 80 -20.33 10.00 -4.39
C LEU A 80 -21.54 9.13 -4.75
N ARG A 81 -21.56 8.49 -5.93
CA ARG A 81 -22.61 7.52 -6.28
C ARG A 81 -22.48 6.27 -5.43
N ALA A 82 -21.27 5.74 -5.27
CA ALA A 82 -21.01 4.62 -4.37
C ALA A 82 -21.49 4.92 -2.94
N VAL A 83 -21.14 6.10 -2.40
CA VAL A 83 -21.59 6.57 -1.08
C VAL A 83 -23.11 6.67 -0.99
N HIS A 84 -23.78 7.18 -2.03
CA HIS A 84 -25.23 7.33 -2.03
C HIS A 84 -25.95 5.98 -1.88
N PHE A 85 -25.53 4.96 -2.65
CA PHE A 85 -26.15 3.64 -2.60
C PHE A 85 -25.78 2.83 -1.35
N LEU A 86 -24.57 3.03 -0.81
CA LEU A 86 -24.11 2.37 0.43
C LEU A 86 -24.64 3.05 1.70
N LYS A 87 -25.34 4.18 1.61
CA LYS A 87 -25.79 4.93 2.78
C LYS A 87 -26.92 4.17 3.49
N GLN A 88 -26.59 3.57 4.63
CA GLN A 88 -27.52 2.84 5.49
C GLN A 88 -27.26 3.13 6.97
N SER A 89 -28.24 2.82 7.82
CA SER A 89 -28.16 3.05 9.27
C SER A 89 -27.26 2.03 9.97
N GLU A 90 -27.23 0.79 9.48
CA GLU A 90 -26.44 -0.30 10.03
C GLU A 90 -25.82 -1.10 8.89
N PHE A 91 -24.60 -1.57 9.09
CA PHE A 91 -23.86 -2.40 8.13
C PHE A 91 -23.69 -3.79 8.73
N THR A 92 -24.04 -4.82 7.97
CA THR A 92 -23.82 -6.22 8.38
C THR A 92 -22.41 -6.68 8.03
N SER A 93 -21.81 -6.10 6.98
CA SER A 93 -20.47 -6.43 6.51
C SER A 93 -19.45 -5.35 6.88
N SER A 94 -18.29 -5.76 7.40
CA SER A 94 -17.14 -4.85 7.54
C SER A 94 -16.59 -4.42 6.17
N VAL A 95 -16.71 -5.26 5.13
CA VAL A 95 -16.31 -4.95 3.75
C VAL A 95 -17.16 -3.80 3.20
N THR A 96 -18.48 -3.91 3.30
CA THR A 96 -19.43 -2.87 2.85
C THR A 96 -19.21 -1.57 3.61
N TYR A 97 -19.04 -1.65 4.94
CA TYR A 97 -18.77 -0.48 5.78
C TYR A 97 -17.44 0.19 5.40
N PHE A 98 -16.38 -0.60 5.19
CA PHE A 98 -15.10 -0.09 4.72
C PHE A 98 -15.24 0.63 3.38
N LEU A 99 -15.88 0.01 2.39
CA LEU A 99 -16.05 0.60 1.06
C LEU A 99 -16.83 1.92 1.13
N TYR A 100 -17.87 1.99 1.96
CA TYR A 100 -18.63 3.22 2.22
C TYR A 100 -17.74 4.33 2.78
N MET A 101 -16.98 4.05 3.84
CA MET A 101 -16.11 5.02 4.49
C MET A 101 -14.96 5.45 3.59
N TYR A 102 -14.39 4.51 2.84
CA TYR A 102 -13.29 4.77 1.92
C TYR A 102 -13.76 5.57 0.70
N ALA A 103 -14.96 5.29 0.16
CA ALA A 103 -15.56 6.09 -0.90
C ALA A 103 -15.82 7.53 -0.45
N ARG A 104 -16.29 7.75 0.79
CA ARG A 104 -16.43 9.11 1.35
C ARG A 104 -15.10 9.83 1.41
N TYR A 105 -14.09 9.16 1.96
CA TYR A 105 -12.73 9.69 2.05
C TYR A 105 -12.17 10.06 0.66
N LEU A 106 -12.30 9.19 -0.34
CA LEU A 106 -11.82 9.46 -1.70
C LEU A 106 -12.63 10.53 -2.43
N ALA A 107 -13.93 10.63 -2.18
CA ALA A 107 -14.74 11.74 -2.69
C ALA A 107 -14.23 13.09 -2.18
N ASP A 108 -13.89 13.15 -0.90
CA ASP A 108 -13.34 14.34 -0.26
C ASP A 108 -11.93 14.66 -0.78
N GLU A 109 -11.06 13.65 -0.95
CA GLU A 109 -9.74 13.84 -1.55
C GLU A 109 -9.81 14.31 -3.01
N LYS A 110 -10.72 13.75 -3.80
CA LYS A 110 -10.95 14.16 -5.19
C LYS A 110 -11.39 15.62 -5.26
N ARG A 111 -12.31 16.04 -4.38
CA ARG A 111 -12.75 17.44 -4.28
C ARG A 111 -11.61 18.36 -3.84
N ARG A 112 -10.84 17.98 -2.82
CA ARG A 112 -9.68 18.74 -2.33
C ARG A 112 -8.64 18.95 -3.43
N SER A 113 -8.38 17.94 -4.25
CA SER A 113 -7.45 18.03 -5.38
C SER A 113 -7.89 19.07 -6.42
N TYR A 114 -9.18 19.15 -6.77
CA TYR A 114 -9.71 20.18 -7.67
C TYR A 114 -9.67 21.58 -7.05
N ASN A 115 -10.00 21.69 -5.76
CA ASN A 115 -9.94 22.96 -5.05
C ASN A 115 -8.51 23.53 -5.02
N MET A 116 -7.48 22.68 -4.89
CA MET A 116 -6.08 23.14 -4.91
C MET A 116 -5.67 23.71 -6.27
N THR A 117 -6.13 23.12 -7.38
CA THR A 117 -5.86 23.66 -8.73
C THR A 117 -6.61 24.98 -8.99
N ASP A 118 -7.76 25.18 -8.36
CA ASP A 118 -8.61 26.38 -8.53
C ASP A 118 -8.33 27.50 -7.51
N SER A 119 -7.39 27.29 -6.57
CA SER A 119 -7.07 28.20 -5.46
C SER A 119 -6.40 29.54 -5.85
N PHE A 120 -6.33 29.86 -7.15
CA PHE A 120 -5.93 31.20 -7.63
C PHE A 120 -6.99 32.29 -7.39
N THR A 121 -8.09 31.99 -6.67
CA THR A 121 -9.18 32.93 -6.37
C THR A 121 -9.33 33.20 -4.87
N SER A 122 -9.87 34.38 -4.51
CA SER A 122 -9.99 34.94 -3.15
C SER A 122 -10.85 34.13 -2.14
N MET A 123 -11.28 32.90 -2.48
CA MET A 123 -12.18 32.04 -1.68
C MET A 123 -11.48 30.93 -0.88
N GLY A 124 -10.14 30.86 -0.91
CA GLY A 124 -9.37 29.74 -0.34
C GLY A 124 -9.66 29.41 1.14
N ALA A 125 -9.85 30.41 2.01
CA ALA A 125 -10.04 30.19 3.45
C ALA A 125 -11.38 29.47 3.78
N SER A 126 -12.46 29.77 3.07
CA SER A 126 -13.76 29.12 3.29
C SER A 126 -13.76 27.67 2.84
N VAL A 127 -13.04 27.38 1.75
CA VAL A 127 -12.94 26.03 1.18
C VAL A 127 -12.11 25.12 2.09
N ILE A 128 -10.99 25.62 2.62
CA ILE A 128 -10.15 24.88 3.58
C ILE A 128 -10.94 24.50 4.84
N ASN A 129 -11.76 25.42 5.36
CA ASN A 129 -12.59 25.15 6.54
C ASN A 129 -13.63 24.04 6.30
N ASP A 130 -14.22 24.00 5.11
CA ASP A 130 -15.21 23.00 4.71
C ASP A 130 -14.58 21.60 4.52
N ASP A 131 -13.39 21.54 3.92
CA ASP A 131 -12.62 20.29 3.78
C ASP A 131 -12.19 19.74 5.15
N LEU A 132 -11.73 20.61 6.06
CA LEU A 132 -11.38 20.23 7.43
C LEU A 132 -12.59 19.72 8.23
N ALA A 133 -13.77 20.32 8.03
CA ALA A 133 -14.99 19.89 8.70
C ALA A 133 -15.38 18.45 8.30
N ARG A 134 -15.28 18.12 7.00
CA ARG A 134 -15.62 16.77 6.49
C ARG A 134 -14.71 15.68 7.05
N ILE A 135 -13.40 15.89 7.03
CA ILE A 135 -12.47 14.89 7.59
C ILE A 135 -12.65 14.71 9.10
N LYS A 136 -13.04 15.75 9.84
CA LYS A 136 -13.42 15.64 11.27
C LYS A 136 -14.69 14.82 11.49
N VAL A 137 -15.65 14.87 10.56
CA VAL A 137 -16.83 13.99 10.60
C VAL A 137 -16.42 12.53 10.44
N LEU A 138 -15.58 12.22 9.44
CA LEU A 138 -15.03 10.86 9.25
C LEU A 138 -14.29 10.37 10.49
N LYS A 139 -13.45 11.22 11.10
CA LYS A 139 -12.76 10.91 12.36
C LYS A 139 -13.73 10.54 13.47
N THR A 140 -14.80 11.32 13.66
CA THR A 140 -15.78 11.12 14.74
C THR A 140 -16.52 9.78 14.58
N GLU A 141 -16.95 9.45 13.37
CA GLU A 141 -17.64 8.19 13.07
C GLU A 141 -16.73 6.98 13.29
N LEU A 142 -15.50 7.01 12.74
CA LEU A 142 -14.51 5.94 12.92
C LEU A 142 -14.10 5.80 14.39
N SER A 143 -13.87 6.90 15.10
CA SER A 143 -13.57 6.91 16.55
C SER A 143 -14.67 6.25 17.38
N THR A 144 -15.94 6.48 17.02
CA THR A 144 -17.09 5.89 17.74
C THR A 144 -17.09 4.38 17.59
N LYS A 145 -16.87 3.87 16.37
CA LYS A 145 -16.77 2.42 16.09
C LYS A 145 -15.52 1.80 16.70
N HIS A 146 -14.38 2.49 16.66
CA HIS A 146 -13.11 2.04 17.27
C HIS A 146 -13.25 1.82 18.77
N ARG A 147 -13.89 2.77 19.48
CA ARG A 147 -14.15 2.65 20.92
C ARG A 147 -15.01 1.44 21.29
N LYS A 148 -15.92 1.05 20.40
CA LYS A 148 -16.76 -0.15 20.54
C LYS A 148 -16.07 -1.43 20.07
N LYS A 149 -14.84 -1.34 19.55
CA LYS A 149 -14.08 -2.45 18.93
C LYS A 149 -14.81 -3.09 17.75
N GLU A 150 -15.50 -2.28 16.97
CA GLU A 150 -16.29 -2.70 15.80
C GLU A 150 -15.54 -2.47 14.46
N LEU A 151 -14.28 -2.04 14.49
CA LEU A 151 -13.47 -1.85 13.28
C LEU A 151 -12.59 -3.08 13.01
N ASP A 152 -12.64 -3.59 11.77
CA ASP A 152 -11.67 -4.58 11.27
C ASP A 152 -10.33 -3.90 10.92
N GLY A 153 -9.31 -4.69 10.58
CA GLY A 153 -7.96 -4.17 10.28
C GLY A 153 -7.93 -3.17 9.12
N PHE A 154 -8.81 -3.30 8.13
CA PHE A 154 -8.92 -2.35 7.03
C PHE A 154 -9.56 -1.04 7.48
N CYS A 155 -10.62 -1.08 8.29
CA CYS A 155 -11.19 0.13 8.85
C CYS A 155 -10.23 0.83 9.83
N LEU A 156 -9.43 0.07 10.59
CA LEU A 156 -8.35 0.62 11.42
C LEU A 156 -7.31 1.33 10.55
N TYR A 157 -6.90 0.73 9.43
CA TYR A 157 -6.02 1.40 8.45
C TYR A 157 -6.60 2.74 8.00
N LEU A 158 -7.85 2.78 7.55
CA LEU A 158 -8.49 4.02 7.11
C LEU A 158 -8.59 5.05 8.24
N TYR A 159 -8.86 4.60 9.47
CA TYR A 159 -8.87 5.47 10.63
C TYR A 159 -7.49 6.08 10.91
N GLY A 160 -6.42 5.28 10.81
CA GLY A 160 -5.03 5.76 10.87
C GLY A 160 -4.72 6.82 9.82
N VAL A 161 -5.13 6.61 8.57
CA VAL A 161 -4.98 7.58 7.47
C VAL A 161 -5.70 8.90 7.79
N VAL A 162 -6.94 8.83 8.28
CA VAL A 162 -7.72 10.01 8.69
C VAL A 162 -7.06 10.77 9.84
N LEU A 163 -6.56 10.06 10.85
CA LEU A 163 -5.84 10.65 11.99
C LEU A 163 -4.55 11.34 11.54
N LYS A 164 -3.77 10.70 10.66
CA LYS A 164 -2.54 11.27 10.11
C LYS A 164 -2.81 12.55 9.31
N LYS A 165 -3.86 12.59 8.49
CA LYS A 165 -4.28 13.82 7.79
C LYS A 165 -4.72 14.95 8.72
N LEU A 166 -5.19 14.61 9.92
CA LEU A 166 -5.52 15.57 10.98
C LEU A 166 -4.33 15.92 11.88
N ASP A 167 -3.11 15.48 11.52
CA ASP A 167 -1.87 15.69 12.27
C ASP A 167 -1.89 15.08 13.69
N LEU A 168 -2.75 14.08 13.92
CA LEU A 168 -2.85 13.33 15.17
C LEU A 168 -1.89 12.14 15.16
N LEU A 169 -0.59 12.41 14.99
CA LEU A 169 0.41 11.40 14.62
C LEU A 169 0.54 10.26 15.65
N LYS A 170 0.55 10.57 16.95
CA LYS A 170 0.66 9.53 18.00
C LYS A 170 -0.56 8.59 18.02
N GLU A 171 -1.76 9.15 17.86
CA GLU A 171 -2.99 8.35 17.76
C GLU A 171 -2.97 7.50 16.49
N ALA A 172 -2.53 8.09 15.36
CA ALA A 172 -2.40 7.39 14.10
C ALA A 172 -1.43 6.20 14.19
N THR A 173 -0.26 6.37 14.82
CA THR A 173 0.70 5.28 15.05
C THR A 173 0.07 4.14 15.83
N ASN A 174 -0.64 4.41 16.93
CA ASN A 174 -1.27 3.37 17.74
C ASN A 174 -2.35 2.60 16.95
N VAL A 175 -3.21 3.32 16.22
CA VAL A 175 -4.27 2.71 15.42
C VAL A 175 -3.70 1.91 14.25
N LEU A 176 -2.64 2.39 13.59
CA LEU A 176 -1.98 1.65 12.51
C LEU A 176 -1.24 0.42 13.04
N LEU A 177 -0.69 0.47 14.25
CA LEU A 177 -0.19 -0.71 14.93
C LEU A 177 -1.30 -1.73 15.15
N GLU A 178 -2.48 -1.33 15.65
CA GLU A 178 -3.63 -2.23 15.75
C GLU A 178 -4.00 -2.83 14.38
N ALA A 179 -4.00 -2.01 13.33
CA ALA A 179 -4.32 -2.44 11.96
C ALA A 179 -3.37 -3.54 11.47
N VAL A 180 -2.05 -3.36 11.60
CA VAL A 180 -1.07 -4.37 11.14
C VAL A 180 -1.07 -5.64 11.98
N HIS A 181 -1.54 -5.59 13.24
CA HIS A 181 -1.73 -6.82 14.03
C HIS A 181 -2.96 -7.61 13.58
N GLN A 182 -4.04 -6.93 13.19
CA GLN A 182 -5.24 -7.60 12.70
C GLN A 182 -5.07 -8.09 11.25
N GLU A 183 -4.48 -7.27 10.38
CA GLU A 183 -4.32 -7.57 8.95
C GLU A 183 -2.86 -7.36 8.49
N PRO A 184 -1.93 -8.25 8.86
CA PRO A 184 -0.50 -8.08 8.57
C PRO A 184 -0.18 -7.99 7.07
N LEU A 185 -0.99 -8.57 6.19
CA LEU A 185 -0.73 -8.57 4.75
C LEU A 185 -1.31 -7.36 4.02
N HIS A 186 -2.03 -6.48 4.71
CA HIS A 186 -2.38 -5.20 4.14
C HIS A 186 -1.19 -4.24 4.14
N TRP A 187 -0.43 -4.23 3.03
CA TRP A 187 0.79 -3.42 2.89
C TRP A 187 0.57 -1.90 3.12
N GLY A 188 -0.60 -1.38 2.78
CA GLY A 188 -0.93 0.04 2.95
C GLY A 188 -0.81 0.52 4.41
N ALA A 189 -1.16 -0.31 5.38
CA ALA A 189 -1.02 0.03 6.80
C ALA A 189 0.46 0.18 7.22
N TRP A 190 1.33 -0.69 6.69
CA TRP A 190 2.77 -0.60 6.91
C TRP A 190 3.39 0.64 6.25
N GLN A 191 2.94 1.01 5.05
CA GLN A 191 3.40 2.21 4.35
C GLN A 191 3.03 3.48 5.10
N GLU A 192 1.80 3.57 5.62
CA GLU A 192 1.40 4.71 6.45
C GLU A 192 2.20 4.76 7.75
N LEU A 193 2.42 3.61 8.40
CA LEU A 193 3.20 3.51 9.63
C LEU A 193 4.66 3.92 9.41
N ASN A 194 5.28 3.57 8.28
CA ASN A 194 6.65 3.94 7.92
C ASN A 194 6.89 5.45 8.06
N THR A 195 5.97 6.26 7.52
CA THR A 195 6.08 7.73 7.53
C THR A 195 5.97 8.36 8.93
N LEU A 196 5.59 7.59 9.95
CA LEU A 196 5.40 8.06 11.33
C LEU A 196 6.57 7.66 12.25
N ILE A 197 7.56 6.93 11.74
CA ILE A 197 8.70 6.43 12.51
C ILE A 197 9.94 7.23 12.11
N PRO A 198 10.38 8.19 12.95
CA PRO A 198 11.47 9.10 12.58
C PRO A 198 12.86 8.48 12.71
N ASP A 199 13.02 7.47 13.57
CA ASP A 199 14.32 6.92 13.92
C ASP A 199 14.25 5.44 14.33
N LYS A 200 15.44 4.83 14.42
CA LYS A 200 15.62 3.41 14.76
C LYS A 200 15.22 3.10 16.20
N GLU A 201 15.38 4.04 17.14
CA GLU A 201 14.99 3.83 18.54
C GLU A 201 13.48 3.67 18.66
N THR A 202 12.74 4.57 18.01
CA THR A 202 11.28 4.51 17.90
C THR A 202 10.86 3.19 17.26
N LEU A 203 11.48 2.79 16.13
CA LEU A 203 11.19 1.52 15.47
C LEU A 203 11.33 0.31 16.42
N LEU A 204 12.42 0.27 17.19
CA LEU A 204 12.71 -0.82 18.13
C LEU A 204 11.78 -0.84 19.35
N SER A 205 11.20 0.31 19.71
CA SER A 205 10.22 0.41 20.79
C SER A 205 8.83 -0.14 20.43
N LEU A 206 8.54 -0.29 19.14
CA LEU A 206 7.22 -0.75 18.68
C LEU A 206 7.05 -2.25 18.88
N SER A 207 5.90 -2.63 19.44
CA SER A 207 5.42 -4.01 19.35
C SER A 207 4.87 -4.23 17.95
N LEU A 208 5.54 -5.04 17.13
CA LEU A 208 5.10 -5.39 15.77
C LEU A 208 4.68 -6.87 15.71
N PRO A 209 3.66 -7.22 14.90
CA PRO A 209 3.12 -8.58 14.82
C PRO A 209 4.19 -9.62 14.46
N ASN A 210 4.08 -10.82 15.02
CA ASN A 210 4.96 -11.94 14.69
C ASN A 210 4.52 -12.59 13.36
N HIS A 211 4.79 -11.91 12.25
CA HIS A 211 4.45 -12.34 10.90
C HIS A 211 5.65 -12.15 9.96
N TRP A 212 5.77 -12.96 8.90
CA TRP A 212 6.93 -12.89 8.00
C TRP A 212 7.07 -11.53 7.30
N ILE A 213 5.94 -10.91 6.96
CA ILE A 213 5.86 -9.59 6.31
C ILE A 213 6.49 -8.47 7.17
N LYS A 214 6.57 -8.64 8.49
CA LYS A 214 7.26 -7.71 9.38
C LYS A 214 8.72 -7.54 8.97
N HIS A 215 9.38 -8.60 8.50
CA HIS A 215 10.77 -8.50 8.07
C HIS A 215 10.90 -7.65 6.80
N LEU A 216 9.94 -7.75 5.88
CA LEU A 216 9.90 -6.90 4.69
C LEU A 216 9.73 -5.42 5.07
N PHE A 217 8.84 -5.15 6.02
CA PHE A 217 8.70 -3.82 6.62
C PHE A 217 10.01 -3.32 7.27
N LEU A 218 10.68 -4.15 8.08
CA LEU A 218 11.96 -3.79 8.69
C LEU A 218 13.05 -3.48 7.65
N ALA A 219 13.12 -4.24 6.55
CA ALA A 219 14.04 -3.97 5.46
C ALA A 219 13.78 -2.59 4.83
N HIS A 220 12.51 -2.27 4.58
CA HIS A 220 12.10 -0.98 4.06
C HIS A 220 12.43 0.16 5.04
N MET A 221 12.08 0.02 6.32
CA MET A 221 12.43 0.99 7.37
C MET A 221 13.93 1.22 7.48
N TYR A 222 14.74 0.16 7.47
CA TYR A 222 16.20 0.31 7.54
C TYR A 222 16.76 1.02 6.31
N SER A 223 16.19 0.81 5.12
CA SER A 223 16.58 1.55 3.92
C SER A 223 16.28 3.05 4.05
N GLU A 224 15.07 3.41 4.50
CA GLU A 224 14.66 4.81 4.71
C GLU A 224 15.49 5.51 5.80
N LEU A 225 15.83 4.79 6.87
CA LEU A 225 16.65 5.27 7.97
C LEU A 225 18.17 5.21 7.68
N GLN A 226 18.57 5.02 6.41
CA GLN A 226 19.97 4.97 5.97
C GLN A 226 20.82 3.86 6.60
N HIS A 227 20.18 2.81 7.10
CA HIS A 227 20.81 1.56 7.57
C HIS A 227 20.86 0.52 6.42
N THR A 228 21.52 0.91 5.32
CA THR A 228 21.49 0.17 4.05
C THR A 228 22.01 -1.26 4.18
N ASP A 229 23.08 -1.49 4.94
CA ASP A 229 23.66 -2.83 5.10
C ASP A 229 22.70 -3.80 5.81
N GLU A 230 21.97 -3.33 6.83
CA GLU A 230 20.94 -4.13 7.49
C GLU A 230 19.75 -4.40 6.56
N ALA A 231 19.32 -3.42 5.76
CA ALA A 231 18.27 -3.59 4.78
C ALA A 231 18.63 -4.64 3.72
N LEU A 232 19.81 -4.52 3.11
CA LEU A 232 20.32 -5.46 2.10
C LEU A 232 20.43 -6.89 2.64
N LYS A 233 20.87 -7.07 3.90
CA LYS A 233 20.91 -8.40 4.53
C LYS A 233 19.53 -9.04 4.63
N ILE A 234 18.49 -8.27 4.92
CA ILE A 234 17.11 -8.80 5.01
C ILE A 234 16.58 -9.08 3.61
N TYR A 235 16.77 -8.19 2.64
CA TYR A 235 16.35 -8.43 1.26
C TYR A 235 17.04 -9.66 0.65
N GLN A 236 18.34 -9.85 0.91
CA GLN A 236 19.06 -11.04 0.46
C GLN A 236 18.46 -12.31 1.06
N LYS A 237 18.07 -12.31 2.34
CA LYS A 237 17.35 -13.45 2.94
C LYS A 237 16.04 -13.75 2.22
N PHE A 238 15.27 -12.74 1.82
CA PHE A 238 14.06 -12.98 1.02
C PHE A 238 14.40 -13.58 -0.35
N VAL A 239 15.40 -13.05 -1.05
CA VAL A 239 15.89 -13.56 -2.34
C VAL A 239 16.28 -15.03 -2.22
N ASP A 240 17.09 -15.37 -1.22
CA ASP A 240 17.58 -16.74 -0.96
C ASP A 240 16.46 -17.73 -0.59
N ASN A 241 15.33 -17.22 -0.07
CA ASN A 241 14.18 -18.01 0.39
C ASN A 241 12.96 -17.86 -0.53
N GLY A 242 13.19 -17.84 -1.85
CA GLY A 242 12.13 -18.01 -2.86
C GLY A 242 11.59 -16.73 -3.48
N PHE A 243 12.01 -15.54 -3.02
CA PHE A 243 11.57 -14.26 -3.59
C PHE A 243 12.57 -13.68 -4.62
N ALA A 244 13.48 -14.49 -5.16
CA ALA A 244 14.50 -14.03 -6.11
C ALA A 244 13.94 -13.34 -7.36
N ASN A 245 12.73 -13.70 -7.81
CA ASN A 245 12.06 -13.10 -8.97
C ASN A 245 11.07 -11.99 -8.58
N CYS A 246 11.07 -11.53 -7.33
CA CYS A 246 10.19 -10.46 -6.87
C CYS A 246 10.75 -9.11 -7.35
N THR A 247 10.10 -8.51 -8.34
CA THR A 247 10.50 -7.21 -8.91
C THR A 247 10.48 -6.09 -7.87
N TYR A 248 9.54 -6.13 -6.91
CA TYR A 248 9.53 -5.19 -5.78
C TYR A 248 10.81 -5.28 -4.95
N ILE A 249 11.21 -6.49 -4.52
CA ILE A 249 12.40 -6.67 -3.68
C ILE A 249 13.67 -6.31 -4.46
N GLN A 250 13.76 -6.70 -5.73
CA GLN A 250 14.85 -6.29 -6.60
C GLN A 250 14.93 -4.76 -6.73
N ALA A 251 13.80 -4.07 -6.88
CA ALA A 251 13.78 -2.61 -6.95
C ALA A 251 14.23 -1.97 -5.62
N GLN A 252 13.82 -2.52 -4.48
CA GLN A 252 14.29 -2.05 -3.18
C GLN A 252 15.79 -2.29 -2.97
N ILE A 253 16.35 -3.40 -3.47
CA ILE A 253 17.80 -3.66 -3.47
C ILE A 253 18.53 -2.60 -4.33
N ALA A 254 18.00 -2.26 -5.51
CA ALA A 254 18.58 -1.23 -6.37
C ALA A 254 18.59 0.15 -5.69
N ILE A 255 17.49 0.53 -5.03
CA ILE A 255 17.37 1.78 -4.26
C ILE A 255 18.34 1.77 -3.07
N ALA A 256 18.48 0.65 -2.37
CA ALA A 256 19.46 0.52 -1.29
C ALA A 256 20.89 0.73 -1.81
N HIS A 257 21.25 0.16 -2.96
CA HIS A 257 22.56 0.40 -3.59
C HIS A 257 22.76 1.86 -4.03
N ASP A 258 21.71 2.54 -4.48
CA ASP A 258 21.76 3.98 -4.77
C ASP A 258 22.05 4.80 -3.50
N ASN A 259 21.35 4.49 -2.40
CA ASN A 259 21.56 5.13 -1.10
C ASN A 259 23.00 4.93 -0.57
N SER A 260 23.64 3.79 -0.84
CA SER A 260 25.06 3.54 -0.52
C SER A 260 26.04 4.02 -1.59
N ARG A 261 25.58 4.79 -2.59
CA ARG A 261 26.37 5.27 -3.75
C ARG A 261 27.07 4.18 -4.55
N SER A 262 26.55 2.95 -4.47
CA SER A 262 27.01 1.79 -5.22
C SER A 262 26.34 1.75 -6.60
N PHE A 263 26.50 2.83 -7.37
CA PHE A 263 25.72 3.09 -8.58
C PHE A 263 25.86 2.00 -9.66
N ASP A 264 27.01 1.35 -9.78
CA ASP A 264 27.20 0.25 -10.74
C ASP A 264 26.27 -0.94 -10.45
N GLN A 265 26.15 -1.33 -9.17
CA GLN A 265 25.25 -2.40 -8.74
C GLN A 265 23.79 -2.00 -8.92
N ALA A 266 23.44 -0.74 -8.59
CA ALA A 266 22.09 -0.23 -8.78
C ALA A 266 21.69 -0.26 -10.27
N VAL A 267 22.57 0.19 -11.19
CA VAL A 267 22.32 0.12 -12.64
C VAL A 267 22.13 -1.31 -13.11
N GLU A 268 22.98 -2.25 -12.68
CA GLU A 268 22.85 -3.66 -13.08
C GLU A 268 21.48 -4.24 -12.69
N VAL A 269 21.00 -3.94 -11.48
CA VAL A 269 19.70 -4.41 -11.00
C VAL A 269 18.55 -3.73 -11.74
N PHE A 270 18.62 -2.41 -11.97
CA PHE A 270 17.59 -1.69 -12.73
C PHE A 270 17.48 -2.15 -14.19
N MET A 271 18.61 -2.45 -14.84
CA MET A 271 18.58 -3.00 -16.20
C MET A 271 17.89 -4.37 -16.22
N LYS A 272 18.23 -5.27 -15.28
CA LYS A 272 17.54 -6.56 -15.15
C LYS A 272 16.04 -6.41 -14.87
N LEU A 273 15.65 -5.43 -14.04
CA LEU A 273 14.24 -5.15 -13.77
C LEU A 273 13.49 -4.75 -15.04
N ARG A 274 14.09 -3.93 -15.90
CA ARG A 274 13.49 -3.52 -17.18
C ARG A 274 13.37 -4.67 -18.17
N ASP A 275 14.31 -5.63 -18.14
CA ASP A 275 14.20 -6.84 -18.95
C ASP A 275 13.06 -7.75 -18.48
N ILE A 276 12.83 -7.83 -17.16
CA ILE A 276 11.76 -8.66 -16.55
C ILE A 276 10.38 -8.01 -16.70
N ASP A 277 10.28 -6.70 -16.49
CA ASP A 277 9.04 -5.92 -16.53
C ASP A 277 9.22 -4.64 -17.37
N PRO A 278 9.15 -4.75 -18.72
CA PRO A 278 9.49 -3.66 -19.64
C PRO A 278 8.57 -2.43 -19.56
N TYR A 279 7.38 -2.58 -18.97
CA TYR A 279 6.38 -1.53 -18.87
C TYR A 279 6.31 -0.90 -17.47
N ARG A 280 7.25 -1.28 -16.58
CA ARG A 280 7.35 -0.74 -15.23
C ARG A 280 7.81 0.70 -15.24
N LEU A 281 6.98 1.60 -14.69
CA LEU A 281 7.33 3.01 -14.49
C LEU A 281 7.76 3.33 -13.05
N GLU A 282 7.42 2.48 -12.09
CA GLU A 282 7.77 2.68 -10.67
C GLU A 282 9.30 2.62 -10.47
N ASN A 283 9.85 3.66 -9.84
CA ASN A 283 11.28 3.90 -9.55
C ASN A 283 12.16 4.26 -10.77
N MET A 284 11.58 4.54 -11.94
CA MET A 284 12.35 4.97 -13.11
C MET A 284 12.93 6.38 -12.95
N ASP A 285 12.33 7.22 -12.12
CA ASP A 285 12.86 8.51 -11.68
C ASP A 285 14.19 8.34 -10.94
N ILE A 286 14.27 7.41 -9.99
CA ILE A 286 15.50 7.06 -9.27
C ILE A 286 16.55 6.53 -10.26
N PHE A 287 16.15 5.61 -11.15
CA PHE A 287 17.08 5.08 -12.15
C PHE A 287 17.62 6.18 -13.08
N SER A 288 16.77 7.12 -13.50
CA SER A 288 17.19 8.27 -14.31
C SER A 288 18.21 9.16 -13.59
N ASN A 289 18.03 9.39 -12.28
CA ASN A 289 18.97 10.15 -11.46
C ASN A 289 20.33 9.46 -11.38
N ILE A 290 20.35 8.14 -11.21
CA ILE A 290 21.58 7.35 -11.19
C ILE A 290 22.31 7.45 -12.54
N LEU A 291 21.59 7.28 -13.65
CA LEU A 291 22.18 7.39 -15.00
C LEU A 291 22.73 8.79 -15.28
N PHE A 292 22.04 9.82 -14.80
CA PHE A 292 22.50 11.20 -14.89
C PHE A 292 23.81 11.42 -14.12
N VAL A 293 23.88 10.97 -12.85
CA VAL A 293 25.09 11.07 -12.02
C VAL A 293 26.26 10.28 -12.61
N LYS A 294 25.99 9.13 -13.25
CA LYS A 294 27.00 8.34 -13.96
C LYS A 294 27.37 8.90 -15.35
N GLU A 295 26.77 10.00 -15.78
CA GLU A 295 26.93 10.60 -17.10
C GLU A 295 26.63 9.63 -18.28
N ASN A 296 25.78 8.62 -18.06
CA ASN A 296 25.39 7.67 -19.10
C ASN A 296 24.26 8.26 -19.97
N ARG A 297 24.63 9.20 -20.84
CA ARG A 297 23.68 9.96 -21.67
C ARG A 297 22.88 9.10 -22.65
N MET A 298 23.49 8.02 -23.16
CA MET A 298 22.82 7.14 -24.13
C MET A 298 21.68 6.38 -23.46
N GLU A 299 21.95 5.73 -22.33
CA GLU A 299 20.93 4.98 -21.60
C GLU A 299 19.85 5.91 -21.03
N LEU A 300 20.24 7.09 -20.54
CA LEU A 300 19.28 8.08 -20.05
C LEU A 300 18.32 8.55 -21.15
N ALA A 301 18.82 8.81 -22.36
CA ALA A 301 17.97 9.18 -23.49
C ALA A 301 17.04 8.04 -23.93
N TYR A 302 17.56 6.80 -23.93
CA TYR A 302 16.75 5.62 -24.23
C TYR A 302 15.65 5.41 -23.19
N LEU A 303 15.97 5.53 -21.90
CA LEU A 303 15.00 5.46 -20.81
C LEU A 303 13.91 6.53 -20.96
N ALA A 304 14.29 7.78 -21.23
CA ALA A 304 13.33 8.87 -21.41
C ALA A 304 12.37 8.62 -22.58
N HIS A 305 12.88 8.13 -23.73
CA HIS A 305 12.05 7.78 -24.87
C HIS A 305 11.08 6.64 -24.54
N ASN A 306 11.59 5.57 -23.93
CA ASN A 306 10.79 4.40 -23.57
C ASN A 306 9.68 4.75 -22.56
N VAL A 307 9.98 5.53 -21.52
CA VAL A 307 8.97 6.01 -20.56
C VAL A 307 7.89 6.85 -21.27
N CYS A 308 8.28 7.76 -22.16
CA CYS A 308 7.33 8.55 -22.94
C CYS A 308 6.44 7.71 -23.88
N GLU A 309 6.97 6.61 -24.42
CA GLU A 309 6.21 5.67 -25.26
C GLU A 309 5.18 4.88 -24.45
N ILE A 310 5.50 4.53 -23.21
CA ILE A 310 4.61 3.77 -22.32
C ILE A 310 3.48 4.67 -21.82
N ASP A 311 3.81 5.81 -21.24
CA ASP A 311 2.84 6.81 -20.81
C ASP A 311 3.44 8.22 -20.86
N LYS A 312 2.92 9.03 -21.79
CA LYS A 312 3.40 10.39 -22.03
C LYS A 312 3.04 11.36 -20.89
N TYR A 313 2.05 11.04 -20.07
CA TYR A 313 1.46 11.96 -19.10
C TYR A 313 1.67 11.54 -17.64
N ILE A 314 2.56 10.57 -17.41
CA ILE A 314 3.11 10.25 -16.09
C ILE A 314 4.27 11.17 -15.74
#